data_AF-A0AAW6KI35-F1
#
_entry.id   AF-A0AAW6KI35-F1
#
_cell.length_a   1.000
_cell.length_b   1.000
_cell.length_c   1.000
_cell.angle_alpha   90.00
_cell.angle_beta   90.00
_cell.angle_gamma   90.00
#
_symmetry.space_group_name_H-M   'P 1'
#
loop_
_entity.id
_entity.type
_entity.pdbx_description
1 polymer ?
#
loop_
_entity_poly.entity_id
_entity_poly.type
_entity_poly.pdbx_seq_one_letter_code
_entity_poly.pdbx_strand_id
1 'polypeptide(L)' 'EADYLAQALMQYILILCPEKIIMGGGVMKQQQLFPLIRKKLAEYMNGYVDLPDLEGYIVPPGLGDDQGITGALALAYEAG' A
#
# COMPACT_ATOMS: atom_id res chain seq x y z
N GLU A 1 4.59 13.68 -5.50
CA GLU A 1 4.82 12.34 -4.89
C GLU A 1 3.64 11.41 -5.08
N ALA A 2 2.42 11.78 -4.68
CA ALA A 2 1.22 10.93 -4.84
C ALA A 2 1.00 10.39 -6.26
N ASP A 3 1.30 11.20 -7.28
CA ASP A 3 1.22 10.82 -8.70
C ASP A 3 2.13 9.63 -9.05
N TYR A 4 3.43 9.73 -8.73
CA TYR A 4 4.40 8.65 -8.95
C TYR A 4 4.07 7.39 -8.15
N LEU A 5 3.63 7.56 -6.90
CA LEU A 5 3.22 6.43 -6.06
C LEU A 5 2.02 5.72 -6.67
N ALA A 6 1.00 6.44 -7.13
CA ALA A 6 -0.17 5.87 -7.78
C ALA A 6 0.19 5.11 -9.07
N GLN A 7 1.12 5.62 -9.88
CA GLN A 7 1.60 4.91 -11.09
C GLN A 7 2.32 3.60 -10.73
N ALA A 8 3.13 3.58 -9.69
CA ALA A 8 3.78 2.35 -9.22
C ALA A 8 2.76 1.33 -8.70
N LEU A 9 1.78 1.79 -7.91
CA LEU A 9 0.70 0.93 -7.43
C LEU A 9 -0.13 0.34 -8.58
N MET A 10 -0.44 1.14 -9.61
CA MET A 10 -1.12 0.65 -10.81
C MET A 10 -0.36 -0.53 -11.44
N GLN A 11 0.96 -0.41 -11.60
CA GLN A 11 1.79 -1.48 -12.15
C GLN A 11 1.73 -2.73 -11.26
N TYR A 12 1.89 -2.58 -9.94
CA TYR A 12 1.83 -3.72 -9.02
C TYR A 12 0.45 -4.40 -9.01
N ILE A 13 -0.63 -3.64 -9.10
CA ILE A 13 -1.99 -4.18 -9.17
C ILE A 13 -2.16 -5.00 -10.45
N LEU A 14 -1.74 -4.47 -11.59
CA LEU A 14 -1.90 -5.13 -12.88
C LEU A 14 -1.00 -6.37 -13.04
N ILE A 15 0.13 -6.43 -12.33
CA ILE A 15 1.07 -7.56 -12.40
C ILE A 15 0.75 -8.63 -11.35
N LEU A 16 0.46 -8.22 -10.11
CA LEU A 16 0.40 -9.12 -8.95
C LEU A 16 -1.01 -9.35 -8.41
N CYS A 17 -1.97 -8.49 -8.74
CA CYS A 17 -3.34 -8.52 -8.20
C CYS A 17 -3.38 -8.76 -6.66
N PRO A 18 -2.71 -7.93 -5.86
CA PRO A 18 -2.66 -8.14 -4.41
C PRO A 18 -4.05 -7.96 -3.79
N GLU A 19 -4.30 -8.59 -2.64
CA GLU A 19 -5.57 -8.39 -1.90
C GLU A 19 -5.51 -7.17 -0.96
N LYS A 20 -4.31 -6.68 -0.65
CA LYS A 20 -4.07 -5.51 0.20
C LYS A 20 -2.71 -4.90 -0.08
N ILE A 21 -2.61 -3.58 -0.01
CA ILE A 21 -1.38 -2.82 -0.18
C ILE A 21 -1.12 -2.01 1.09
N ILE A 22 0.00 -2.29 1.75
CA ILE A 22 0.43 -1.60 2.97
C ILE A 22 1.57 -0.65 2.61
N MET A 23 1.36 0.65 2.81
CA MET A 23 2.34 1.69 2.45
C MET A 23 3.01 2.28 3.70
N GLY A 24 4.26 1.86 3.94
CA GLY A 24 5.09 2.37 5.05
C GLY A 24 6.17 3.37 4.61
N GLY A 25 7.11 3.65 5.52
CA GLY A 25 8.25 4.55 5.29
C GLY A 25 7.95 6.02 5.64
N GLY A 26 9.01 6.84 5.71
CA GLY A 26 8.93 8.21 6.21
C GLY A 26 8.01 9.13 5.40
N VAL A 27 7.94 8.95 4.08
CA VAL A 27 7.04 9.70 3.18
C VAL A 27 5.58 9.44 3.55
N MET A 28 5.23 8.19 3.82
CA MET A 28 3.86 7.76 4.12
C MET A 28 3.40 8.15 5.53
N LYS A 29 4.25 8.78 6.34
CA LYS A 29 3.82 9.41 7.61
C LYS A 29 2.87 10.59 7.37
N GLN A 30 2.92 11.20 6.19
CA GLN A 30 2.00 12.24 5.75
C GLN A 30 0.63 11.63 5.36
N GLN A 31 -0.29 11.54 6.33
CA GLN A 31 -1.59 10.86 6.15
C GLN A 31 -2.43 11.42 5.00
N GLN A 32 -2.28 12.71 4.66
CA GLN A 32 -2.95 13.35 3.54
C GLN A 32 -2.56 12.78 2.17
N LEU A 33 -1.44 12.04 2.07
CA LEU A 33 -1.04 11.40 0.81
C LEU A 33 -1.95 10.23 0.43
N PHE A 34 -2.50 9.48 1.39
CA PHE A 34 -3.39 8.35 1.10
C PHE A 34 -4.59 8.74 0.22
N PRO A 35 -5.43 9.73 0.58
CA PRO A 35 -6.55 10.11 -0.27
C PRO A 35 -6.11 10.63 -1.65
N LEU A 36 -4.96 11.30 -1.75
CA LEU A 36 -4.42 11.77 -3.03
C LEU A 36 -3.97 10.61 -3.92
N ILE A 37 -3.29 9.62 -3.36
CA ILE A 37 -2.85 8.40 -4.07
C ILE A 37 -4.07 7.61 -4.54
N ARG A 38 -5.06 7.38 -3.66
CA ARG A 38 -6.28 6.64 -4.00
C ARG A 38 -7.03 7.30 -5.16
N LYS A 39 -7.18 8.64 -5.12
CA LYS A 39 -7.79 9.41 -6.21
C LYS A 39 -7.03 9.24 -7.53
N LYS A 40 -5.70 9.42 -7.50
CA LYS A 40 -4.86 9.29 -8.70
C LYS A 40 -4.86 7.87 -9.27
N LEU A 41 -4.83 6.86 -8.41
CA LEU A 41 -4.91 5.47 -8.83
C LEU A 41 -6.24 5.18 -9.54
N ALA A 42 -7.36 5.65 -8.98
CA ALA A 42 -8.67 5.50 -9.64
C ALA A 42 -8.70 6.19 -11.01
N GLU A 43 -8.12 7.39 -11.13
CA GLU A 43 -7.95 8.10 -12.41
C GLU A 43 -7.14 7.28 -13.44
N TYR A 44 -6.03 6.66 -13.02
CA TYR A 44 -5.19 5.85 -13.92
C TYR A 44 -5.82 4.52 -14.31
N MET A 45 -6.48 3.86 -13.36
CA MET A 45 -7.11 2.57 -13.59
C MET A 45 -8.32 2.71 -14.50
N ASN A 46 -9.00 3.86 -14.49
CA ASN A 46 -10.05 4.23 -15.44
C ASN A 46 -11.09 3.11 -15.71
N GLY A 47 -11.46 2.36 -14.67
CA GLY A 47 -12.41 1.25 -14.77
C GLY A 47 -11.90 0.00 -15.51
N TYR A 48 -10.59 -0.12 -15.77
CA TYR A 48 -10.01 -1.27 -16.47
C TYR A 48 -10.15 -2.58 -15.68
N VAL A 49 -9.97 -2.53 -14.36
CA VAL A 49 -10.29 -3.63 -13.45
C VAL A 49 -11.21 -3.11 -12.35
N ASP A 50 -12.05 -3.99 -11.83
CA ASP A 50 -12.84 -3.69 -10.65
C ASP A 50 -11.92 -3.70 -9.43
N LEU A 51 -11.82 -2.55 -8.76
CA LEU A 51 -10.98 -2.39 -7.57
C LEU A 51 -11.85 -2.50 -6.33
N PRO A 52 -11.35 -3.17 -5.26
CA PRO A 52 -12.01 -3.10 -3.97
C PRO A 52 -12.00 -1.65 -3.44
N ASP A 53 -12.73 -1.43 -2.35
CA ASP A 53 -12.71 -0.14 -1.66
C ASP A 53 -11.27 0.29 -1.34
N LEU A 54 -10.86 1.42 -1.93
CA LEU A 54 -9.50 1.91 -1.83
C LEU A 54 -9.13 2.35 -0.42
N GLU A 55 -10.11 2.63 0.45
CA GLU A 55 -9.85 2.94 1.85
C GLU A 55 -9.36 1.73 2.64
N GLY A 56 -10.00 0.58 2.47
CA GLY A 56 -9.57 -0.69 3.07
C GLY A 56 -8.44 -1.41 2.32
N TYR A 57 -8.21 -1.04 1.06
CA TYR A 57 -7.23 -1.70 0.19
C TYR A 57 -5.82 -1.11 0.28
N ILE A 58 -5.69 0.22 0.32
CA ILE A 58 -4.40 0.93 0.42
C ILE A 58 -4.32 1.59 1.79
N VAL A 59 -3.54 0.99 2.69
CA VAL A 59 -3.58 1.32 4.14
C VAL A 59 -2.19 1.60 4.71
N PRO A 60 -2.08 2.38 5.80
CA PRO A 60 -0.84 2.49 6.56
C PRO A 60 -0.51 1.18 7.29
N PRO A 61 0.75 0.97 7.69
CA PRO A 61 1.13 -0.20 8.48
C PRO A 61 0.49 -0.18 9.86
N GLY A 62 -0.18 -1.29 10.22
CA GLY A 62 -0.86 -1.41 11.52
C GLY A 62 0.08 -1.47 12.73
N LEU A 63 1.34 -1.86 12.51
CA LEU A 63 2.40 -1.90 13.53
C LEU A 63 3.26 -0.62 13.54
N GLY A 64 2.85 0.42 12.80
CA GLY A 64 3.61 1.66 12.70
C GLY A 64 5.05 1.43 12.26
N ASP A 65 6.00 2.05 12.98
CA ASP A 65 7.43 1.96 12.69
C ASP A 65 8.04 0.59 13.10
N ASP A 66 7.33 -0.23 13.88
CA ASP A 66 7.83 -1.50 14.41
C ASP A 66 7.63 -2.70 13.45
N GLN A 67 6.94 -2.51 12.32
CA GLN A 67 6.65 -3.58 11.36
C GLN A 67 7.88 -4.40 10.93
N GLY A 68 9.04 -3.77 10.81
CA GLY A 68 10.28 -4.45 10.42
C GLY A 68 10.84 -5.33 11.53
N ILE A 69 10.90 -4.82 12.77
CA ILE A 69 11.42 -5.57 13.91
C ILE A 69 10.47 -6.69 14.32
N THR A 70 9.15 -6.46 14.27
CA THR A 70 8.15 -7.51 14.50
C THR A 70 8.26 -8.62 13.46
N GLY A 71 8.48 -8.26 12.18
CA GLY A 71 8.72 -9.25 11.12
C GLY A 71 9.97 -10.11 11.38
N ALA A 72 11.07 -9.50 11.84
CA ALA A 72 12.28 -10.23 12.19
C ALA A 72 12.06 -11.20 13.36
N LEU A 73 11.31 -10.78 14.38
CA LEU A 73 10.94 -11.65 15.50
C LEU A 73 10.02 -12.79 15.06
N ALA A 74 9.08 -12.54 14.15
CA ALA A 74 8.20 -13.57 13.60
C ALA A 74 9.01 -14.63 12.83
N LEU A 75 9.96 -14.22 11.99
CA LEU A 75 10.85 -15.15 11.28
C LEU A 75 11.71 -15.98 12.25
N ALA A 76 12.21 -15.37 13.33
CA ALA A 76 12.96 -16.11 14.36
C ALA A 76 12.08 -17.13 15.10
N TYR A 77 10.81 -16.80 15.34
CA TYR A 77 9.83 -17.71 15.95
C TYR A 77 9.46 -18.86 15.01
N GLU A 78 9.32 -18.63 13.71
CA GLU A 78 9.03 -19.69 12.72
C GLU A 78 10.21 -20.64 12.49
N ALA A 79 11.44 -20.18 12.69
CA ALA A 79 12.65 -20.97 12.49
C ALA A 79 13.04 -21.85 13.70
N GLY A 80 12.44 -21.60 14.87
CA GLY A 80 12.69 -22.32 16.13
C GLY A 80 11.73 -23.47 16.35
#